data_AF-A0A383DPT7-F1
#
_entry.id   AF-A0A383DPT7-F1
#
_cell.length_a   1.000
_cell.length_b   1.000
_cell.length_c   1.000
_cell.angle_alpha   90.00
_cell.angle_beta   90.00
_cell.angle_gamma   90.00
#
_symmetry.space_group_name_H-M   'P 1'
#
loop_
_entity.id
_entity.type
_entity.pdbx_description
1 polymer ?
#
loop_
_entity_poly.entity_id
_entity_poly.type
_entity_poly.pdbx_seq_one_letter_code
_entity_poly.pdbx_strand_id
1 'polypeptide(L)'
;MKKFFYDYKINFLFLIISFFFLISILGLDNVSYQNTEWLHDGDESAINQLSWFFFKNDIWRFPLGSNPNYGGELGNSIVFTDLVPIFALFFKLLKSLIPENFQYFSFWYLICFYLQLFFSFKILKKFTNSVSFSLIGSLFFLITPIFIYRIDYHAGLSGQWILLFTLYLGLTHKIDKSQLSWIFLVTLSSLIFLYFTVVIIVVYSVLRIFNFYFKK
;
A
#
# COMPACT_ATOMS: atom_id res chain seq x y z
N MET A 1 -29.25 -2.28 -10.23
CA MET A 1 -28.62 -1.35 -11.20
C MET A 1 -28.24 0.01 -10.59
N LYS A 2 -29.15 0.78 -9.95
CA LYS A 2 -28.79 2.10 -9.37
C LYS A 2 -27.62 2.09 -8.36
N LYS A 3 -27.58 1.11 -7.45
CA LYS A 3 -26.47 0.94 -6.48
C LYS A 3 -25.13 0.64 -7.18
N PHE A 4 -25.16 -0.23 -8.18
CA PHE A 4 -24.00 -0.58 -9.00
C PHE A 4 -23.39 0.65 -9.67
N PHE A 5 -24.19 1.44 -10.41
CA PHE A 5 -23.70 2.69 -11.03
C PHE A 5 -23.22 3.74 -10.03
N TYR A 6 -23.81 3.79 -8.84
CA TYR A 6 -23.41 4.72 -7.79
C TYR A 6 -22.04 4.37 -7.20
N ASP A 7 -21.78 3.07 -6.99
CA ASP A 7 -20.50 2.58 -6.50
C ASP A 7 -19.35 2.91 -7.48
N TYR A 8 -19.58 2.85 -8.80
CA TYR A 8 -18.58 3.29 -9.80
C TYR A 8 -18.30 4.79 -9.74
N LYS A 9 -19.32 5.63 -9.51
CA LYS A 9 -19.13 7.09 -9.42
C LYS A 9 -18.24 7.46 -8.24
N ILE A 10 -18.42 6.81 -7.10
CA ILE A 10 -17.60 7.06 -5.91
C ILE A 10 -16.16 6.59 -6.13
N ASN A 11 -15.98 5.38 -6.67
CA ASN A 11 -14.63 4.87 -6.95
C ASN A 11 -13.90 5.77 -7.96
N PHE A 12 -14.58 6.24 -9.00
CA PHE A 12 -14.00 7.18 -9.96
C PHE A 12 -13.64 8.51 -9.31
N LEU A 13 -14.50 9.03 -8.42
CA LEU A 13 -14.20 10.22 -7.64
C LEU A 13 -12.96 10.04 -6.76
N PHE A 14 -12.82 8.89 -6.08
CA PHE A 14 -11.61 8.59 -5.30
C PHE A 14 -10.36 8.58 -6.16
N LEU A 15 -10.42 7.96 -7.35
CA LEU A 15 -9.28 7.96 -8.26
C LEU A 15 -8.86 9.39 -8.65
N ILE A 16 -9.82 10.26 -8.96
CA ILE A 16 -9.54 11.68 -9.26
C ILE A 16 -8.90 12.39 -8.06
N ILE A 17 -9.47 12.22 -6.86
CA ILE A 17 -8.95 12.85 -5.64
C ILE A 17 -7.55 12.34 -5.33
N SER A 18 -7.30 11.04 -5.45
CA SER A 18 -5.98 10.43 -5.26
C SER A 18 -4.96 10.95 -6.25
N PHE A 19 -5.34 11.14 -7.52
CA PHE A 19 -4.46 11.71 -8.53
C PHE A 19 -4.14 13.19 -8.26
N PHE A 20 -5.14 13.98 -7.88
CA PHE A 20 -4.93 15.38 -7.47
C PHE A 20 -4.01 15.46 -6.25
N PHE A 21 -4.21 14.59 -5.26
CA PHE A 21 -3.38 14.56 -4.06
C PHE A 21 -1.95 14.12 -4.37
N LEU A 22 -1.77 13.15 -5.28
CA LEU A 22 -0.45 12.75 -5.77
C LEU A 22 0.31 13.93 -6.39
N ILE A 23 -0.34 14.67 -7.29
CA ILE A 23 0.25 15.88 -7.88
C ILE A 23 0.55 16.93 -6.81
N SER A 24 -0.33 17.08 -5.81
CA SER A 24 -0.16 18.07 -4.75
C SER A 24 1.04 17.76 -3.84
N ILE A 25 1.32 16.47 -3.60
CA ILE A 25 2.41 16.04 -2.72
C ILE A 25 3.73 15.91 -3.49
N LEU A 26 3.72 15.26 -4.65
CA LEU A 26 4.95 14.98 -5.41
C LEU A 26 5.29 16.06 -6.43
N GLY A 27 4.31 16.85 -6.90
CA GLY A 27 4.46 17.69 -8.09
C GLY A 27 4.12 16.93 -9.38
N LEU A 28 3.70 17.66 -10.41
CA LEU A 28 3.21 17.10 -11.67
C LEU A 28 4.27 16.28 -12.41
N ASP A 29 5.51 16.76 -12.44
CA ASP A 29 6.61 16.14 -13.17
C ASP A 29 6.99 14.77 -12.58
N ASN A 30 6.81 14.60 -11.27
CA ASN A 30 7.17 13.40 -10.52
C ASN A 30 6.11 12.30 -10.61
N VAL A 31 4.95 12.58 -11.21
CA VAL A 31 3.94 11.55 -11.54
C VAL A 31 4.43 10.64 -12.67
N SER A 32 5.28 11.15 -13.57
CA SER A 32 5.85 10.36 -14.66
C SER A 32 6.74 9.24 -14.12
N TYR A 33 6.53 8.01 -14.62
CA TYR A 33 7.35 6.85 -14.26
C TYR A 33 8.79 6.95 -14.77
N GLN A 34 9.10 7.92 -15.65
CA GLN A 34 10.46 8.19 -16.16
C GLN A 34 11.21 9.25 -15.35
N ASN A 35 10.51 10.04 -14.53
CA ASN A 35 11.14 11.05 -13.74
C ASN A 35 11.61 10.44 -12.41
N THR A 36 12.91 10.24 -12.29
CA THR A 36 13.55 9.72 -11.08
C THR A 36 14.31 10.81 -10.30
N GLU A 37 14.35 12.06 -10.78
CA GLU A 37 15.18 13.12 -10.19
C GLU A 37 14.80 13.39 -8.73
N TRP A 38 13.50 13.43 -8.43
CA TRP A 38 12.99 13.62 -7.08
C TRP A 38 13.32 12.49 -6.10
N LEU A 39 13.68 11.32 -6.61
CA LEU A 39 14.11 10.18 -5.81
C LEU A 39 15.61 10.23 -5.51
N HIS A 40 16.35 11.25 -5.95
CA HIS A 40 17.79 11.39 -5.71
C HIS A 40 18.07 12.54 -4.74
N ASP A 41 17.28 12.61 -3.66
CA ASP A 41 17.36 13.62 -2.59
C ASP A 41 18.51 13.42 -1.60
N GLY A 42 19.12 12.24 -1.59
CA GLY A 42 20.16 11.87 -0.62
C GLY A 42 19.63 11.23 0.67
N ASP A 43 18.32 11.05 0.77
CA ASP A 43 17.61 10.45 1.88
C ASP A 43 17.07 9.06 1.50
N GLU A 44 15.97 8.64 2.12
CA GLU A 44 15.42 7.30 1.97
C GLU A 44 14.85 7.03 0.57
N SER A 45 14.35 8.05 -0.12
CA SER A 45 13.85 7.89 -1.49
C SER A 45 14.99 7.49 -2.46
N ALA A 46 16.20 8.01 -2.23
CA ALA A 46 17.42 7.61 -2.95
C ALA A 46 17.84 6.18 -2.65
N ILE A 47 17.75 5.75 -1.40
CA ILE A 47 18.00 4.36 -0.99
C ILE A 47 17.02 3.42 -1.69
N ASN A 48 15.73 3.79 -1.71
CA ASN A 48 14.67 3.04 -2.37
C ASN A 48 14.93 2.92 -3.87
N GLN A 49 15.18 4.03 -4.56
CA GLN A 49 15.42 4.00 -6.01
C GLN A 49 16.71 3.25 -6.37
N LEU A 50 17.76 3.36 -5.57
CA LEU A 50 19.00 2.61 -5.78
C LEU A 50 18.79 1.11 -5.56
N SER A 51 18.14 0.71 -4.46
CA SER A 51 17.81 -0.70 -4.20
C SER A 51 16.98 -1.30 -5.33
N TRP A 52 15.99 -0.54 -5.82
CA TRP A 52 15.19 -0.91 -6.98
C TRP A 52 16.05 -1.09 -8.24
N PHE A 53 16.96 -0.15 -8.53
CA PHE A 53 17.85 -0.22 -9.67
C PHE A 53 18.69 -1.51 -9.65
N PHE A 54 19.31 -1.85 -8.51
CA PHE A 54 20.06 -3.08 -8.36
C PHE A 54 19.16 -4.31 -8.51
N PHE A 55 18.01 -4.33 -7.83
CA PHE A 55 17.10 -5.47 -7.87
C PHE A 55 16.57 -5.72 -9.28
N LYS A 56 16.13 -4.68 -9.99
CA LYS A 56 15.68 -4.73 -11.38
C LYS A 56 16.78 -5.30 -12.29
N ASN A 57 18.03 -4.93 -12.04
CA ASN A 57 19.15 -5.33 -12.88
C ASN A 57 19.79 -6.67 -12.55
N ASP A 58 19.46 -7.23 -11.39
CA ASP A 58 19.98 -8.53 -10.98
C ASP A 58 19.22 -9.71 -11.61
N ILE A 59 19.87 -10.87 -11.66
CA ILE A 59 19.23 -12.13 -12.10
C ILE A 59 18.14 -12.57 -11.12
N TRP A 60 17.24 -13.42 -11.57
CA TRP A 60 16.27 -14.07 -10.69
C TRP A 60 16.96 -15.13 -9.84
N ARG A 61 16.70 -15.12 -8.53
CA ARG A 61 17.21 -16.10 -7.56
C ARG A 61 16.11 -16.46 -6.56
N PHE A 62 16.33 -17.53 -5.81
CA PHE A 62 15.54 -17.83 -4.62
C PHE A 62 16.38 -17.53 -3.37
N PRO A 63 15.83 -16.84 -2.35
CA PRO A 63 14.46 -16.31 -2.27
C PRO A 63 14.21 -15.15 -3.26
N LEU A 64 12.96 -15.00 -3.73
CA LEU A 64 12.61 -14.06 -4.81
C LEU A 64 12.92 -12.58 -4.50
N GLY A 65 13.00 -12.21 -3.22
CA GLY A 65 13.39 -10.88 -2.77
C GLY A 65 14.90 -10.65 -2.63
N SER A 66 15.74 -11.65 -2.95
CA SER A 66 17.19 -11.53 -2.83
C SER A 66 17.76 -10.45 -3.76
N ASN A 67 18.60 -9.57 -3.20
CA ASN A 67 19.25 -8.47 -3.90
C ASN A 67 20.74 -8.36 -3.47
N PRO A 68 21.57 -9.39 -3.70
CA PRO A 68 22.93 -9.46 -3.17
C PRO A 68 23.86 -8.39 -3.74
N ASN A 69 23.61 -7.92 -4.97
CA ASN A 69 24.42 -6.85 -5.55
C ASN A 69 24.22 -5.50 -4.83
N TYR A 70 23.10 -5.33 -4.12
CA TYR A 70 22.81 -4.15 -3.31
C TYR A 70 23.22 -4.36 -1.84
N GLY A 71 24.51 -4.47 -1.57
CA GLY A 71 24.99 -4.76 -0.20
C GLY A 71 26.44 -5.22 -0.12
N GLY A 72 27.15 -5.23 -1.25
CA GLY A 72 28.55 -5.63 -1.32
C GLY A 72 28.74 -7.08 -0.88
N GLU A 73 29.70 -7.31 0.00
CA GLU A 73 30.12 -8.65 0.43
C GLU A 73 29.06 -9.41 1.25
N LEU A 74 28.18 -8.71 1.97
CA LEU A 74 27.13 -9.34 2.79
C LEU A 74 25.87 -9.66 1.99
N GLY A 75 25.67 -8.97 0.86
CA GLY A 75 24.43 -9.00 0.12
C GLY A 75 23.22 -8.44 0.89
N ASN A 76 22.07 -8.36 0.24
CA ASN A 76 20.85 -7.81 0.84
C ASN A 76 19.58 -8.42 0.26
N SER A 77 18.42 -7.95 0.73
CA SER A 77 17.09 -8.33 0.29
C SER A 77 16.22 -7.09 0.19
N ILE A 78 15.31 -7.06 -0.78
CA ILE A 78 14.37 -5.94 -0.97
C ILE A 78 13.47 -5.69 0.25
N VAL A 79 13.35 -6.68 1.15
CA VAL A 79 12.57 -6.57 2.39
C VAL A 79 13.26 -5.67 3.44
N PHE A 80 14.58 -5.47 3.35
CA PHE A 80 15.36 -4.64 4.28
C PHE A 80 15.65 -3.23 3.76
N THR A 81 15.15 -2.90 2.57
CA THR A 81 15.46 -1.64 1.88
C THR A 81 14.21 -0.83 1.62
N ASP A 82 13.16 -1.05 2.44
CA ASP A 82 11.85 -0.40 2.42
C ASP A 82 11.15 -0.29 1.04
N LEU A 83 11.60 -1.10 0.08
CA LEU A 83 10.91 -1.36 -1.17
C LEU A 83 9.59 -2.05 -0.89
N VAL A 84 8.62 -1.84 -1.78
CA VAL A 84 7.34 -2.54 -1.79
C VAL A 84 7.50 -3.84 -2.60
N PRO A 85 7.68 -5.02 -1.96
CA PRO A 85 8.12 -6.22 -2.69
C PRO A 85 7.17 -6.65 -3.80
N ILE A 86 5.85 -6.53 -3.62
CA ILE A 86 4.86 -6.89 -4.64
C ILE A 86 5.02 -6.05 -5.91
N PHE A 87 5.37 -4.77 -5.79
CA PHE A 87 5.62 -3.89 -6.93
C PHE A 87 6.98 -4.17 -7.55
N ALA A 88 8.03 -4.29 -6.73
CA ALA A 88 9.37 -4.61 -7.20
C ALA A 88 9.39 -5.92 -8.01
N LEU A 89 8.75 -6.98 -7.49
CA LEU A 89 8.63 -8.26 -8.18
C LEU A 89 7.83 -8.12 -9.48
N PHE A 90 6.67 -7.47 -9.44
CA PHE A 90 5.82 -7.27 -10.62
C PHE A 90 6.55 -6.49 -11.73
N PHE A 91 7.16 -5.36 -11.41
CA PHE A 91 7.86 -4.54 -12.42
C PHE A 91 9.18 -5.17 -12.88
N LYS A 92 9.85 -5.98 -12.04
CA LYS A 92 11.03 -6.74 -12.49
C LYS A 92 10.63 -7.80 -13.52
N LEU A 93 9.46 -8.43 -13.40
CA LEU A 93 8.95 -9.33 -14.44
C LEU A 93 8.74 -8.62 -15.79
N LEU A 94 8.41 -7.32 -15.73
CA LEU A 94 8.20 -6.48 -16.91
C LEU A 94 9.44 -5.69 -17.32
N LYS A 95 10.64 -6.06 -16.82
CA LYS A 95 11.89 -5.30 -17.05
C LYS A 95 12.14 -4.96 -18.52
N SER A 96 11.85 -5.88 -19.44
CA SER A 96 12.08 -5.69 -20.88
C SER A 96 11.17 -4.64 -21.52
N LEU A 97 10.06 -4.27 -20.88
CA LEU A 97 9.07 -3.32 -21.37
C LEU A 97 9.18 -1.93 -20.72
N ILE A 98 9.90 -1.84 -19.60
CA ILE A 98 10.05 -0.58 -18.84
C ILE A 98 11.36 0.12 -19.22
N PRO A 99 11.40 1.46 -19.18
CA PRO A 99 12.61 2.22 -19.50
C PRO A 99 13.70 2.04 -18.44
N GLU A 100 14.92 2.47 -18.78
CA GLU A 100 16.05 2.40 -17.88
C GLU A 100 15.83 3.25 -16.61
N ASN A 101 15.35 4.48 -16.79
CA ASN A 101 14.97 5.43 -15.74
C ASN A 101 13.54 5.21 -15.20
N PHE A 102 13.17 3.96 -14.91
CA PHE A 102 11.83 3.64 -14.41
C PHE A 102 11.72 3.74 -12.87
N GLN A 103 10.65 4.37 -12.39
CA GLN A 103 10.19 4.33 -10.99
C GLN A 103 8.70 3.96 -10.90
N TYR A 104 8.34 3.18 -9.88
CA TYR A 104 6.94 2.80 -9.61
C TYR A 104 6.36 3.48 -8.36
N PHE A 105 7.14 4.26 -7.62
CA PHE A 105 6.75 4.83 -6.33
C PHE A 105 5.56 5.78 -6.46
N SER A 106 5.50 6.60 -7.51
CA SER A 106 4.34 7.48 -7.75
C SER A 106 3.05 6.68 -7.99
N PHE A 107 3.16 5.54 -8.69
CA PHE A 107 2.03 4.64 -8.90
C PHE A 107 1.63 3.92 -7.61
N TRP A 108 2.59 3.52 -6.79
CA TRP A 108 2.35 2.98 -5.46
C TRP A 108 1.60 3.98 -4.56
N TYR A 109 2.04 5.23 -4.52
CA TYR A 109 1.38 6.28 -3.73
C TYR A 109 -0.04 6.58 -4.22
N LEU A 110 -0.28 6.57 -5.54
CA LEU A 110 -1.63 6.67 -6.10
C LEU A 110 -2.55 5.57 -5.53
N ILE A 111 -2.06 4.33 -5.50
CA ILE A 111 -2.79 3.19 -4.95
C ILE A 111 -3.00 3.34 -3.45
N CYS A 112 -1.99 3.79 -2.71
CA CYS A 112 -2.12 4.08 -1.29
C CYS A 112 -3.20 5.12 -1.01
N PHE A 113 -3.21 6.24 -1.73
CA PHE A 113 -4.23 7.29 -1.60
C PHE A 113 -5.63 6.76 -1.93
N TYR A 114 -5.75 5.99 -3.02
CA TYR A 114 -7.04 5.44 -3.43
C TYR A 114 -7.59 4.47 -2.39
N LEU A 115 -6.77 3.53 -1.92
CA LEU A 115 -7.18 2.53 -0.95
C LEU A 115 -7.42 3.14 0.44
N GLN A 116 -6.66 4.18 0.82
CA GLN A 116 -6.86 4.95 2.04
C GLN A 116 -8.28 5.58 2.05
N LEU A 117 -8.68 6.23 0.95
CA LEU A 117 -10.03 6.78 0.77
C LEU A 117 -11.09 5.67 0.76
N PHE A 118 -10.84 4.60 -0.01
CA PHE A 118 -11.81 3.53 -0.19
C PHE A 118 -12.16 2.81 1.12
N PHE A 119 -11.15 2.39 1.89
CA PHE A 119 -11.41 1.66 3.14
C PHE A 119 -11.92 2.57 4.25
N SER A 120 -11.40 3.79 4.39
CA SER A 120 -11.95 4.75 5.36
C SER A 120 -13.42 5.09 5.05
N PHE A 121 -13.76 5.33 3.78
CA PHE A 121 -15.14 5.54 3.34
C PHE A 121 -16.03 4.33 3.68
N LYS A 122 -15.58 3.11 3.39
CA LYS A 122 -16.34 1.89 3.69
C LYS A 122 -16.61 1.72 5.18
N ILE A 123 -15.61 2.00 6.03
CA ILE A 123 -15.76 1.97 7.48
C ILE A 123 -16.80 3.03 7.90
N LEU A 124 -16.60 4.29 7.51
CA LEU A 124 -17.50 5.39 7.90
C LEU A 124 -18.92 5.18 7.39
N LYS A 125 -19.10 4.65 6.18
CA LYS A 125 -20.41 4.40 5.59
C LYS A 125 -21.19 3.34 6.34
N LYS A 126 -20.50 2.37 6.94
CA LYS A 126 -21.11 1.34 7.79
C LYS A 126 -21.77 1.93 9.03
N PHE A 127 -21.18 2.96 9.63
CA PHE A 127 -21.65 3.53 10.90
C PHE A 127 -22.53 4.77 10.71
N THR A 128 -22.22 5.63 9.75
CA THR A 128 -22.97 6.87 9.51
C THR A 128 -24.21 6.67 8.64
N ASN A 129 -24.25 5.58 7.85
CA ASN A 129 -25.23 5.37 6.78
C ASN A 129 -25.37 6.54 5.78
N SER A 130 -24.49 7.53 5.79
CA SER A 130 -24.54 8.73 4.94
C SER A 130 -23.35 8.77 3.99
N VAL A 131 -23.61 8.99 2.71
CA VAL A 131 -22.51 9.06 1.73
C VAL A 131 -21.72 10.34 1.91
N SER A 132 -22.39 11.49 2.05
CA SER A 132 -21.72 12.78 2.19
C SER A 132 -20.81 12.82 3.42
N PHE A 133 -21.29 12.38 4.58
CA PHE A 133 -20.46 12.33 5.79
C PHE A 133 -19.30 11.33 5.66
N SER A 134 -19.51 10.22 4.97
CA SER A 134 -18.43 9.24 4.75
C SER A 134 -17.38 9.74 3.76
N LEU A 135 -17.79 10.48 2.72
CA LEU A 135 -16.87 11.11 1.78
C LEU A 135 -16.03 12.16 2.48
N ILE A 136 -16.66 13.11 3.17
CA ILE A 136 -15.96 14.16 3.93
C ILE A 136 -15.04 13.53 4.98
N GLY A 137 -15.52 12.53 5.72
CA GLY A 137 -14.72 11.84 6.72
C GLY A 137 -13.53 11.08 6.14
N SER A 138 -13.68 10.47 4.96
CA SER A 138 -12.57 9.76 4.29
C SER A 138 -11.44 10.70 3.86
N LEU A 139 -11.75 11.97 3.54
CA LEU A 139 -10.73 12.96 3.21
C LEU A 139 -9.81 13.25 4.40
N PHE A 140 -10.32 13.22 5.63
CA PHE A 140 -9.48 13.39 6.83
C PHE A 140 -8.41 12.30 6.95
N PHE A 141 -8.69 11.06 6.52
CA PHE A 141 -7.70 9.98 6.51
C PHE A 141 -6.58 10.18 5.49
N LEU A 142 -6.83 10.96 4.43
CA LEU A 142 -5.85 11.32 3.42
C LEU A 142 -4.93 12.44 3.91
N ILE A 143 -5.46 13.41 4.66
CA ILE A 143 -4.70 14.56 5.17
C ILE A 143 -4.18 14.37 6.60
N THR A 144 -4.32 13.18 7.17
CA THR A 144 -3.83 12.94 8.54
C THR A 144 -2.30 13.08 8.58
N PRO A 145 -1.73 13.84 9.53
CA PRO A 145 -0.28 14.10 9.58
C PRO A 145 0.58 12.83 9.57
N ILE A 146 0.15 11.78 10.28
CA ILE A 146 0.89 10.50 10.32
C ILE A 146 0.94 9.78 8.97
N PHE A 147 -0.05 10.00 8.11
CA PHE A 147 -0.10 9.39 6.78
C PHE A 147 0.79 10.17 5.81
N ILE A 148 0.67 11.51 5.80
CA ILE A 148 1.52 12.38 4.99
C ILE A 148 2.99 12.18 5.35
N TYR A 149 3.33 12.16 6.64
CA TYR A 149 4.71 11.92 7.10
C TYR A 149 5.29 10.60 6.57
N ARG A 150 4.49 9.54 6.47
CA ARG A 150 4.99 8.25 5.95
C ARG A 150 5.14 8.21 4.43
N ILE A 151 4.38 9.00 3.68
CA ILE A 151 4.54 9.14 2.23
C ILE A 151 5.90 9.77 1.89
N ASP A 152 6.31 10.75 2.70
CA ASP A 152 7.55 11.50 2.50
C ASP A 152 8.79 10.64 2.83
N TYR A 153 8.74 9.86 3.91
CA TYR A 153 9.91 9.12 4.40
C TYR A 153 9.98 7.66 3.95
N HIS A 154 8.88 6.90 4.02
CA HIS A 154 8.93 5.43 3.94
C HIS A 154 7.93 4.87 2.93
N ALA A 155 8.42 4.52 1.74
CA ALA A 155 7.57 4.05 0.65
C ALA A 155 6.69 2.85 1.07
N GLY A 156 7.27 1.81 1.67
CA GLY A 156 6.52 0.63 2.17
C GLY A 156 5.46 0.96 3.23
N LEU A 157 5.79 1.82 4.20
CA LEU A 157 4.89 2.23 5.31
C LEU A 157 3.75 3.15 4.87
N SER A 158 3.81 3.74 3.68
CA SER A 158 2.67 4.46 3.12
C SER A 158 1.46 3.57 2.82
N GLY A 159 1.62 2.23 2.86
CA GLY A 159 0.56 1.23 2.77
C GLY A 159 -0.43 1.18 3.95
N GLN A 160 -0.66 2.28 4.66
CA GLN A 160 -1.52 2.33 5.87
C GLN A 160 -2.97 1.89 5.61
N TRP A 161 -3.42 1.93 4.36
CA TRP A 161 -4.72 1.41 3.95
C TRP A 161 -4.89 -0.08 4.29
N ILE A 162 -3.80 -0.84 4.46
CA ILE A 162 -3.82 -2.22 4.94
C ILE A 162 -4.39 -2.29 6.37
N LEU A 163 -4.04 -1.34 7.23
CA LEU A 163 -4.60 -1.25 8.58
C LEU A 163 -6.08 -0.89 8.53
N LEU A 164 -6.49 0.01 7.63
CA LEU A 164 -7.90 0.30 7.41
C LEU A 164 -8.66 -0.90 6.86
N PHE A 165 -8.05 -1.70 5.98
CA PHE A 165 -8.66 -2.93 5.49
C PHE A 165 -8.80 -3.96 6.63
N THR A 166 -7.78 -4.09 7.47
CA THR A 166 -7.81 -4.93 8.68
C THR A 166 -8.98 -4.54 9.59
N LEU A 167 -9.10 -3.24 9.86
CA LEU A 167 -10.18 -2.67 10.68
C LEU A 167 -11.54 -2.90 10.04
N TYR A 168 -11.66 -2.68 8.73
CA TYR A 168 -12.89 -2.92 7.98
C TYR A 168 -13.33 -4.38 8.09
N LEU A 169 -12.42 -5.34 7.90
CA LEU A 169 -12.73 -6.77 8.04
C LEU A 169 -13.16 -7.10 9.48
N GLY A 170 -12.43 -6.62 10.48
CA GLY A 170 -12.73 -6.87 11.89
C GLY A 170 -14.07 -6.29 12.35
N LEU A 171 -14.46 -5.12 11.82
CA LEU A 171 -15.71 -4.44 12.20
C LEU A 171 -16.95 -4.92 11.42
N THR A 172 -16.77 -5.44 10.20
CA THR A 172 -17.91 -5.69 9.29
C THR A 172 -18.13 -7.15 8.94
N HIS A 173 -17.15 -8.02 9.14
CA HIS A 173 -17.24 -9.44 8.83
C HIS A 173 -17.04 -10.32 10.08
N LYS A 174 -17.80 -11.41 10.16
CA LYS A 174 -17.57 -12.45 11.17
C LYS A 174 -16.31 -13.22 10.80
N ILE A 175 -15.37 -13.33 11.74
CA ILE A 175 -14.06 -13.96 11.49
C ILE A 175 -14.14 -15.37 10.91
N ASP A 176 -15.08 -16.20 11.38
CA ASP A 176 -15.28 -17.58 10.89
C ASP A 176 -15.71 -17.63 9.42
N LYS A 177 -16.31 -16.56 8.90
CA LYS A 177 -16.81 -16.48 7.52
C LYS A 177 -15.87 -15.71 6.59
N SER A 178 -14.78 -15.13 7.10
CA SER A 178 -13.86 -14.30 6.32
C SER A 178 -12.41 -14.78 6.33
N GLN A 179 -12.17 -16.06 6.65
CA GLN A 179 -10.83 -16.65 6.73
C GLN A 179 -9.97 -16.40 5.49
N LEU A 180 -10.52 -16.58 4.29
CA LEU A 180 -9.79 -16.31 3.04
C LEU A 180 -9.39 -14.84 2.90
N SER A 181 -10.24 -13.90 3.35
CA SER A 181 -9.90 -12.48 3.32
C SER A 181 -8.76 -12.14 4.29
N TRP A 182 -8.72 -12.81 5.45
CA TRP A 182 -7.62 -12.66 6.41
C TRP A 182 -6.31 -13.27 5.88
N ILE A 183 -6.36 -14.47 5.30
CA ILE A 183 -5.19 -15.10 4.66
C ILE A 183 -4.66 -14.19 3.54
N PHE A 184 -5.55 -13.73 2.65
CA PHE A 184 -5.20 -12.79 1.60
C PHE A 184 -4.54 -11.53 2.17
N LEU A 185 -5.08 -10.96 3.24
CA LEU A 185 -4.55 -9.75 3.85
C LEU A 185 -3.15 -9.96 4.46
N VAL A 186 -2.92 -11.10 5.12
CA VAL A 186 -1.61 -11.48 5.68
C VAL A 186 -0.58 -11.71 4.56
N THR A 187 -0.96 -12.41 3.49
CA THR A 187 -0.08 -12.62 2.33
C THR A 187 0.22 -11.32 1.61
N LEU A 188 -0.78 -10.45 1.45
CA LEU A 188 -0.61 -9.16 0.80
C LEU A 188 0.30 -8.25 1.63
N SER A 189 0.10 -8.21 2.95
CA SER A 189 0.93 -7.38 3.83
C SER A 189 2.38 -7.86 3.87
N SER A 190 2.64 -9.17 3.81
CA SER A 190 4.02 -9.68 3.83
C SER A 190 4.77 -9.34 2.55
N LEU A 191 4.05 -9.11 1.45
CA LEU A 191 4.58 -8.64 0.18
C LEU A 191 4.53 -7.10 0.04
N ILE A 192 4.17 -6.36 1.09
CA ILE A 192 4.21 -4.90 1.10
C ILE A 192 5.19 -4.41 2.18
N PHE A 193 4.94 -4.77 3.44
CA PHE A 193 5.79 -4.36 4.55
C PHE A 193 5.55 -5.26 5.79
N LEU A 194 6.61 -5.83 6.35
CA LEU A 194 6.52 -6.85 7.40
C LEU A 194 5.81 -6.36 8.67
N TYR A 195 5.96 -5.09 9.04
CA TYR A 195 5.28 -4.50 10.19
C TYR A 195 3.76 -4.67 10.12
N PHE A 196 3.14 -4.46 8.95
CA PHE A 196 1.69 -4.65 8.80
C PHE A 196 1.29 -6.11 9.03
N THR A 197 2.12 -7.06 8.57
CA THR A 197 1.87 -8.50 8.76
C THR A 197 1.80 -8.86 10.23
N VAL A 198 2.74 -8.35 11.04
CA VAL A 198 2.74 -8.60 12.48
C VAL A 198 1.47 -8.04 13.12
N VAL A 199 1.09 -6.80 12.79
CA VAL A 199 -0.15 -6.19 13.31
C VAL A 199 -1.38 -7.00 12.93
N ILE A 200 -1.50 -7.44 11.68
CA ILE A 200 -2.64 -8.23 11.20
C ILE A 200 -2.73 -9.58 11.92
N ILE A 201 -1.61 -10.28 12.09
CA ILE A 201 -1.57 -11.57 12.79
C ILE A 201 -2.01 -11.41 14.24
N VAL A 202 -1.55 -10.36 14.93
CA VAL A 202 -1.97 -10.06 16.31
C VAL A 202 -3.47 -9.80 16.38
N VAL A 203 -3.99 -8.90 15.53
CA VAL A 203 -5.42 -8.56 15.50
C VAL A 203 -6.27 -9.79 15.17
N TYR A 204 -5.90 -10.57 14.16
CA TYR A 204 -6.60 -11.79 13.79
C TYR A 204 -6.64 -12.81 14.93
N SER A 205 -5.50 -13.03 15.58
CA SER A 205 -5.37 -13.98 16.70
C SER A 205 -6.25 -13.55 17.87
N VAL A 206 -6.22 -12.27 18.24
CA VAL A 206 -7.06 -11.70 19.29
C VAL A 206 -8.54 -11.89 18.95
N LEU A 207 -8.98 -11.48 17.76
CA LEU A 207 -10.37 -11.64 17.32
C LEU A 207 -10.83 -13.10 17.31
N ARG A 208 -9.96 -14.04 16.92
CA ARG A 208 -10.26 -15.47 16.93
C ARG A 208 -10.48 -15.95 18.37
N ILE A 209 -9.58 -15.56 19.29
CA ILE A 209 -9.67 -15.92 20.71
C ILE A 209 -11.00 -15.40 21.29
N PHE A 210 -11.32 -14.12 21.08
CA PHE A 210 -12.61 -13.55 21.49
C PHE A 210 -13.79 -14.32 20.89
N ASN A 211 -13.75 -14.60 19.59
CA ASN A 211 -14.81 -15.33 18.93
C ASN A 211 -15.02 -16.75 19.49
N PHE A 212 -13.96 -17.41 19.98
CA PHE A 212 -14.05 -18.72 20.61
C PHE A 212 -14.69 -18.68 21.99
N TYR A 213 -14.32 -17.71 22.82
CA TYR A 213 -14.83 -17.60 24.19
C TYR A 213 -16.25 -17.01 24.26
N PHE A 214 -16.59 -16.08 23.35
CA PHE A 214 -17.84 -15.32 23.40
C PHE A 214 -18.92 -15.82 22.41
N LYS A 215 -18.64 -16.82 21.55
CA LYS A 215 -19.68 -17.55 20.79
C LYS A 215 -20.09 -18.88 21.45
N LYS A 216 -20.15 -18.90 22.78
CA LYS A 216 -21.02 -19.86 23.47
C LYS A 216 -22.47 -19.41 23.34
#